data_AF-A0A839VWF5-F1
#
_entry.id   AF-A0A839VWF5-F1
#
_cell.length_a   1.000
_cell.length_b   1.000
_cell.length_c   1.000
_cell.angle_alpha   90.00
_cell.angle_beta   90.00
_cell.angle_gamma   90.00
#
_symmetry.space_group_name_H-M   'P 1'
#
loop_
_entity.id
_entity.type
_entity.pdbx_description
1 polymer ?
#
loop_
_entity_poly.entity_id
_entity_poly.type
_entity_poly.pdbx_seq_one_letter_code
_entity_poly.pdbx_strand_id
1 'polypeptide(L)'
;MIASSLLSRTLLSRLSAFEPGSVWLAGAGPGDPGLLTLLAAKALGEADAIVHDALVGGGILEAANPDALLVDMGKRAGHPSPKQEAINARLVELAREGRRVLRLKGGDPFVFGRGGEECLALAEAEIPFRVVPGVTAGIGGLAYAGIPVTHRGFGTTATFVTGHDKAGGLPADLDWDVLARLPGALVFYMALGTIGTIAERLEAAGKPPMTPVAIVSSASTEAQDVIETNLAHCARDVVRLQAKRPAIVVVGEVVRLRAVIGAWQQTTGQNPFSTAVSA
;
A
#
# COMPACT_ATOMS: atom_id res chain seq x y z
N MET A 1 4.46 9.85 -30.90
CA MET A 1 5.02 8.55 -31.36
C MET A 1 6.56 8.47 -31.30
N ILE A 2 7.25 9.22 -30.41
CA ILE A 2 8.73 9.13 -30.22
C ILE A 2 9.10 9.44 -28.74
N ALA A 3 8.44 8.78 -27.79
CA ALA A 3 8.85 8.80 -26.37
C ALA A 3 8.91 7.39 -25.75
N SER A 4 8.43 6.36 -26.47
CA SER A 4 8.26 4.99 -25.97
C SER A 4 9.52 4.12 -26.07
N SER A 5 10.63 4.61 -26.65
CA SER A 5 11.84 3.81 -26.88
C SER A 5 13.03 4.12 -25.95
N LEU A 6 12.91 5.10 -25.05
CA LEU A 6 14.03 5.67 -24.28
C LEU A 6 14.08 5.32 -22.79
N LEU A 7 13.08 4.62 -22.22
CA LEU A 7 13.35 3.70 -21.11
C LEU A 7 14.15 2.54 -21.69
N SER A 8 15.42 2.86 -21.97
CA SER A 8 16.28 2.21 -22.92
C SER A 8 16.24 0.68 -22.76
N ARG A 9 16.11 -0.06 -23.87
CA ARG A 9 16.39 -1.51 -23.90
C ARG A 9 17.70 -1.82 -23.16
N THR A 10 18.68 -0.92 -23.18
CA THR A 10 19.92 -0.99 -22.40
C THR A 10 19.68 -0.95 -20.89
N LEU A 11 18.84 -0.05 -20.37
CA LEU A 11 18.54 0.02 -18.94
C LEU A 11 17.83 -1.25 -18.47
N LEU A 12 16.78 -1.68 -19.19
CA LEU A 12 16.02 -2.90 -18.86
C LEU A 12 16.88 -4.17 -19.02
N SER A 13 17.80 -4.20 -19.99
CA SER A 13 18.75 -5.32 -20.18
C SER A 13 19.81 -5.42 -19.08
N ARG A 14 20.06 -4.33 -18.34
CA ARG A 14 20.97 -4.31 -17.18
C ARG A 14 20.29 -4.72 -15.89
N LEU A 15 18.96 -4.78 -15.87
CA LEU A 15 18.21 -5.29 -14.72
C LEU A 15 18.39 -6.80 -14.61
N SER A 16 18.28 -7.33 -13.39
CA SER A 16 18.39 -8.76 -13.15
C SER A 16 17.40 -9.56 -13.99
N ALA A 17 17.86 -10.70 -14.52
CA ALA A 17 17.02 -11.60 -15.29
C ALA A 17 15.94 -12.25 -14.40
N PHE A 18 14.74 -12.41 -14.96
CA PHE A 18 13.65 -13.14 -14.33
C PHE A 18 13.68 -14.59 -14.83
N GLU A 19 14.37 -15.45 -14.08
CA GLU A 19 14.65 -16.82 -14.51
C GLU A 19 13.42 -17.74 -14.42
N PRO A 20 13.21 -18.65 -15.39
CA PRO A 20 12.23 -19.74 -15.28
C PRO A 20 12.42 -20.55 -13.99
N GLY A 21 11.31 -21.01 -13.41
CA GLY A 21 11.31 -21.76 -12.14
C GLY A 21 11.61 -20.92 -10.89
N SER A 22 11.54 -19.58 -11.01
CA SER A 22 11.74 -18.66 -9.89
C SER A 22 10.50 -17.80 -9.62
N VAL A 23 10.44 -17.27 -8.40
CA VAL A 23 9.34 -16.39 -7.95
C VAL A 23 9.85 -14.98 -7.67
N TRP A 24 9.21 -13.96 -8.23
CA TRP A 24 9.43 -12.57 -7.83
C TRP A 24 8.24 -12.09 -7.01
N LEU A 25 8.47 -11.70 -5.76
CA LEU A 25 7.49 -11.04 -4.91
C LEU A 25 7.64 -9.53 -5.11
N ALA A 26 6.73 -8.92 -5.86
CA ALA A 26 6.83 -7.52 -6.24
C ALA A 26 5.72 -6.67 -5.62
N GLY A 27 6.10 -5.49 -5.14
CA GLY A 27 5.16 -4.47 -4.72
C GLY A 27 4.59 -3.70 -5.91
N ALA A 28 3.27 -3.67 -6.03
CA ALA A 28 2.52 -2.96 -7.06
C ALA A 28 2.38 -1.46 -6.77
N GLY A 29 2.76 -1.00 -5.57
CA GLY A 29 2.48 0.36 -5.13
C GLY A 29 1.05 0.55 -4.60
N PRO A 30 0.67 1.77 -4.22
CA PRO A 30 -0.63 2.05 -3.61
C PRO A 30 -1.80 2.14 -4.58
N GLY A 31 -1.55 2.21 -5.90
CA GLY A 31 -2.60 2.21 -6.92
C GLY A 31 -2.16 2.78 -8.26
N ASP A 32 -1.49 3.95 -8.26
CA ASP A 32 -0.99 4.59 -9.48
C ASP A 32 0.05 3.71 -10.20
N PRO A 33 -0.17 3.29 -11.47
CA PRO A 33 0.82 2.55 -12.25
C PRO A 33 2.17 3.25 -12.39
N GLY A 34 2.20 4.59 -12.31
CA GLY A 34 3.44 5.39 -12.31
C GLY A 34 4.32 5.16 -11.08
N LEU A 35 3.80 4.51 -10.03
CA LEU A 35 4.55 4.14 -8.83
C LEU A 35 5.12 2.72 -8.88
N LEU A 36 4.93 2.00 -9.99
CA LEU A 36 5.64 0.74 -10.20
C LEU A 36 7.15 0.99 -10.28
N THR A 37 7.92 0.16 -9.59
CA THR A 37 9.37 0.17 -9.77
C THR A 37 9.74 -0.44 -11.12
N LEU A 38 10.90 -0.08 -11.66
CA LEU A 38 11.38 -0.61 -12.94
C LEU A 38 11.47 -2.15 -12.94
N LEU A 39 11.83 -2.76 -11.80
CA LEU A 39 11.86 -4.21 -11.64
C LEU A 39 10.45 -4.82 -11.62
N ALA A 40 9.47 -4.16 -10.98
CA ALA A 40 8.09 -4.64 -10.97
C ALA A 40 7.46 -4.57 -12.37
N ALA A 41 7.69 -3.46 -13.10
CA ALA A 41 7.24 -3.31 -14.48
C ALA A 41 7.89 -4.34 -15.43
N LYS A 42 9.20 -4.59 -15.29
CA LYS A 42 9.89 -5.66 -16.03
C LYS A 42 9.27 -7.02 -15.73
N ALA A 43 9.06 -7.34 -14.46
CA ALA A 43 8.49 -8.63 -14.07
C ALA A 43 7.06 -8.82 -14.58
N LEU A 44 6.24 -7.77 -14.56
CA LEU A 44 4.88 -7.77 -15.13
C LEU A 44 4.89 -8.15 -16.62
N GLY A 45 5.79 -7.55 -17.40
CA GLY A 45 5.91 -7.81 -18.84
C GLY A 45 6.60 -9.13 -19.20
N GLU A 46 7.27 -9.79 -18.25
CA GLU A 46 8.03 -11.03 -18.50
C GLU A 46 7.43 -12.26 -17.83
N ALA A 47 6.55 -12.13 -16.84
CA ALA A 47 6.00 -13.27 -16.13
C ALA A 47 5.23 -14.24 -17.05
N ASP A 48 5.32 -15.53 -16.75
CA ASP A 48 4.49 -16.57 -17.37
C ASP A 48 3.22 -16.82 -16.56
N ALA A 49 3.26 -16.52 -15.25
CA ALA A 49 2.11 -16.55 -14.37
C ALA A 49 2.18 -15.40 -13.36
N ILE A 50 1.06 -14.72 -13.13
CA ILE A 50 0.94 -13.59 -12.21
C ILE A 50 -0.10 -13.94 -11.15
N VAL A 51 0.35 -14.14 -9.91
CA VAL A 51 -0.48 -14.38 -8.74
C VAL A 51 -0.66 -13.06 -7.99
N HIS A 52 -1.87 -12.49 -7.98
CA HIS A 52 -2.11 -11.16 -7.42
C HIS A 52 -3.21 -11.12 -6.36
N ASP A 53 -3.16 -10.08 -5.53
CA ASP A 53 -4.18 -9.80 -4.51
C ASP A 53 -5.31 -8.92 -5.08
N ALA A 54 -6.43 -8.83 -4.34
CA ALA A 54 -7.59 -8.00 -4.71
C ALA A 54 -7.29 -6.49 -4.76
N LEU A 55 -6.20 -6.04 -4.12
CA LEU A 55 -5.83 -4.63 -4.04
C LEU A 55 -5.04 -4.13 -5.27
N VAL A 56 -4.62 -5.03 -6.16
CA VAL A 56 -3.94 -4.63 -7.39
C VAL A 56 -4.98 -4.16 -8.40
N GLY A 57 -4.94 -2.87 -8.75
CA GLY A 57 -5.89 -2.25 -9.66
C GLY A 57 -5.71 -2.68 -11.12
N GLY A 58 -6.78 -2.56 -11.92
CA GLY A 58 -6.79 -2.95 -13.34
C GLY A 58 -5.71 -2.26 -14.17
N GLY A 59 -5.48 -0.96 -13.97
CA GLY A 59 -4.45 -0.21 -14.71
C GLY A 59 -3.01 -0.71 -14.51
N ILE A 60 -2.73 -1.43 -13.42
CA ILE A 60 -1.42 -2.09 -13.21
C ILE A 60 -1.34 -3.38 -14.03
N LEU A 61 -2.43 -4.17 -14.04
CA LEU A 61 -2.50 -5.44 -14.76
C LEU A 61 -2.54 -5.26 -16.29
N GLU A 62 -2.91 -4.07 -16.78
CA GLU A 62 -2.78 -3.73 -18.21
C GLU A 62 -1.34 -3.77 -18.73
N ALA A 63 -0.34 -3.61 -17.85
CA ALA A 63 1.07 -3.74 -18.19
C ALA A 63 1.58 -5.19 -18.15
N ALA A 64 0.72 -6.15 -17.82
CA ALA A 64 1.08 -7.57 -17.77
C ALA A 64 1.37 -8.12 -19.17
N ASN A 65 2.25 -9.12 -19.22
CA ASN A 65 2.38 -9.99 -20.39
C ASN A 65 0.99 -10.53 -20.78
N PRO A 66 0.49 -10.29 -22.01
CA PRO A 66 -0.84 -10.71 -22.42
C PRO A 66 -1.02 -12.24 -22.46
N ASP A 67 0.08 -12.99 -22.56
CA ASP A 67 0.07 -14.45 -22.57
C ASP A 67 0.21 -15.07 -21.16
N ALA A 68 0.38 -14.23 -20.11
CA ALA A 68 0.56 -14.73 -18.76
C ALA A 68 -0.73 -15.32 -18.17
N LEU A 69 -0.58 -16.41 -17.41
CA LEU A 69 -1.67 -16.93 -16.59
C LEU A 69 -1.94 -15.98 -15.42
N LEU A 70 -3.10 -15.30 -15.42
CA LEU A 70 -3.53 -14.48 -14.30
C LEU A 70 -4.26 -15.33 -13.24
N VAL A 71 -3.76 -15.28 -12.01
CA VAL A 71 -4.30 -16.01 -10.86
C VAL A 71 -4.70 -15.02 -9.77
N ASP A 72 -6.00 -14.73 -9.69
CA ASP A 72 -6.58 -13.90 -8.63
C ASP A 72 -6.70 -14.71 -7.33
N MET A 73 -5.93 -14.32 -6.32
CA MET A 73 -5.97 -14.90 -4.96
C MET A 73 -6.47 -13.89 -3.91
N GLY A 74 -7.17 -12.85 -4.36
CA GLY A 74 -7.77 -11.83 -3.51
C GLY A 74 -9.03 -12.26 -2.76
N LYS A 75 -9.39 -11.53 -1.71
CA LYS A 75 -10.70 -11.68 -1.02
C LYS A 75 -11.79 -11.11 -1.92
N ARG A 76 -12.52 -11.95 -2.66
CA ARG A 76 -13.79 -11.50 -3.29
C ARG A 76 -14.84 -11.31 -2.21
N ALA A 77 -15.60 -10.22 -2.30
CA ALA A 77 -16.70 -9.94 -1.37
C ALA A 77 -17.65 -11.16 -1.30
N GLY A 78 -17.78 -11.78 -0.12
CA GLY A 78 -18.65 -12.93 0.11
C GLY A 78 -18.00 -14.32 0.04
N HIS A 79 -16.72 -14.45 -0.35
CA HIS A 79 -16.02 -15.75 -0.37
C HIS A 79 -14.94 -15.88 0.72
N PRO A 80 -14.75 -17.08 1.31
CA PRO A 80 -13.62 -17.35 2.18
C PRO A 80 -12.32 -17.07 1.42
N SER A 81 -11.42 -16.31 2.03
CA SER A 81 -10.10 -16.07 1.45
C SER A 81 -9.36 -17.40 1.29
N PRO A 82 -8.55 -17.59 0.24
CA PRO A 82 -7.57 -18.64 0.25
C PRO A 82 -6.76 -18.51 1.54
N LYS A 83 -6.64 -19.59 2.30
CA LYS A 83 -5.70 -19.60 3.41
C LYS A 83 -4.30 -19.33 2.84
N GLN A 84 -3.42 -18.68 3.60
CA GLN A 84 -2.10 -18.29 3.10
C GLN A 84 -1.32 -19.47 2.53
N GLU A 85 -1.52 -20.63 3.14
CA GLU A 85 -0.96 -21.91 2.73
C GLU A 85 -1.33 -22.26 1.29
N ALA A 86 -2.54 -21.92 0.83
CA ALA A 86 -2.97 -22.14 -0.56
C ALA A 86 -2.26 -21.19 -1.54
N ILE A 87 -2.04 -19.93 -1.15
CA ILE A 87 -1.24 -18.98 -1.95
C ILE A 87 0.19 -19.48 -2.07
N ASN A 88 0.79 -19.87 -0.93
CA ASN A 88 2.15 -20.40 -0.88
C ASN A 88 2.30 -21.65 -1.74
N ALA A 89 1.39 -22.62 -1.60
CA ALA A 89 1.37 -23.84 -2.40
C ALA A 89 1.26 -23.53 -3.90
N ARG A 90 0.41 -22.57 -4.28
CA ARG A 90 0.25 -22.18 -5.68
C ARG A 90 1.51 -21.56 -6.27
N LEU A 91 2.23 -20.75 -5.49
CA LEU A 91 3.52 -20.17 -5.93
C LEU A 91 4.56 -21.27 -6.19
N VAL A 92 4.66 -22.23 -5.27
CA VAL A 92 5.58 -23.38 -5.40
C VAL A 92 5.22 -24.26 -6.59
N GLU A 93 3.94 -24.56 -6.77
CA GLU A 93 3.44 -25.36 -7.90
C GLU A 93 3.83 -24.73 -9.24
N LEU A 94 3.47 -23.46 -9.46
CA LEU A 94 3.77 -22.74 -10.70
C LEU A 94 5.28 -22.65 -10.97
N ALA A 95 6.10 -22.44 -9.92
CA ALA A 95 7.54 -22.41 -10.07
C ALA A 95 8.12 -23.79 -10.44
N ARG A 96 7.59 -24.88 -9.88
CA ARG A 96 8.00 -26.25 -10.23
C ARG A 96 7.63 -26.65 -11.66
N GLU A 97 6.60 -26.03 -12.24
CA GLU A 97 6.29 -26.13 -13.67
C GLU A 97 7.33 -25.40 -14.55
N GLY A 98 8.34 -24.75 -13.98
CA GLY A 98 9.38 -24.02 -14.70
C GLY A 98 8.94 -22.61 -15.12
N ARG A 99 7.85 -22.07 -14.55
CA ARG A 99 7.36 -20.72 -14.92
C ARG A 99 8.15 -19.62 -14.24
N ARG A 100 8.21 -18.45 -14.87
CA ARG A 100 8.54 -17.16 -14.23
C ARG A 100 7.30 -16.66 -13.49
N VAL A 101 7.29 -16.81 -12.17
CA VAL A 101 6.08 -16.56 -11.35
C VAL A 101 6.18 -15.20 -10.67
N LEU A 102 5.31 -14.28 -11.03
CA LEU A 102 5.20 -12.99 -10.37
C LEU A 102 4.13 -13.05 -9.28
N ARG A 103 4.54 -12.93 -8.03
CA ARG A 103 3.66 -12.67 -6.89
C ARG A 103 3.50 -11.16 -6.73
N LEU A 104 2.42 -10.60 -7.28
CA LEU A 104 2.17 -9.16 -7.28
C LEU A 104 1.30 -8.75 -6.10
N LYS A 105 1.82 -7.88 -5.24
CA LYS A 105 1.21 -7.51 -3.96
C LYS A 105 0.94 -6.01 -3.91
N GLY A 106 -0.21 -5.60 -3.37
CA GLY A 106 -0.50 -4.17 -3.18
C GLY A 106 0.51 -3.53 -2.23
N GLY A 107 0.94 -2.30 -2.52
CA GLY A 107 1.94 -1.59 -1.73
C GLY A 107 3.33 -2.21 -1.83
N ASP A 108 3.85 -2.64 -0.68
CA ASP A 108 5.17 -3.28 -0.54
C ASP A 108 5.02 -4.71 0.02
N PRO A 109 5.76 -5.72 -0.48
CA PRO A 109 5.63 -7.11 -0.02
C PRO A 109 5.84 -7.31 1.49
N PHE A 110 6.67 -6.48 2.13
CA PHE A 110 7.10 -6.64 3.52
C PHE A 110 6.44 -5.66 4.49
N VAL A 111 5.58 -4.75 4.02
CA VAL A 111 4.79 -3.87 4.89
C VAL A 111 3.37 -4.44 5.03
N PHE A 112 3.13 -5.21 6.09
CA PHE A 112 1.85 -5.88 6.40
C PHE A 112 1.27 -6.75 5.26
N GLY A 113 2.09 -7.09 4.26
CA GLY A 113 1.68 -7.86 3.09
C GLY A 113 1.90 -9.37 3.22
N ARG A 114 2.47 -9.85 4.33
CA ARG A 114 2.82 -11.27 4.55
C ARG A 114 3.85 -11.85 3.57
N GLY A 115 4.61 -11.01 2.86
CA GLY A 115 5.65 -11.46 1.94
C GLY A 115 6.72 -12.33 2.63
N GLY A 116 7.00 -12.08 3.91
CA GLY A 116 7.91 -12.93 4.69
C GLY A 116 7.44 -14.38 4.82
N GLU A 117 6.15 -14.62 5.04
CA GLU A 117 5.57 -15.97 5.10
C GLU A 117 5.66 -16.68 3.74
N GLU A 118 5.42 -15.93 2.66
CA GLU A 118 5.53 -16.43 1.28
C GLU A 118 6.99 -16.79 0.95
N CYS A 119 7.96 -15.94 1.32
CA CYS A 119 9.39 -16.20 1.15
C CYS A 119 9.87 -17.46 1.91
N LEU A 120 9.41 -17.65 3.16
CA LEU A 120 9.78 -18.82 3.95
C LEU A 120 9.28 -20.12 3.32
N ALA A 121 8.04 -20.14 2.83
CA ALA A 121 7.49 -21.31 2.14
C ALA A 121 8.23 -21.62 0.82
N LEU A 122 8.66 -20.59 0.08
CA LEU A 122 9.47 -20.78 -1.12
C LEU A 122 10.87 -21.32 -0.79
N ALA A 123 11.50 -20.81 0.27
CA ALA A 123 12.79 -21.31 0.74
C ALA A 123 12.70 -22.78 1.19
N GLU A 124 11.66 -23.15 1.96
CA GLU A 124 11.41 -24.54 2.39
C GLU A 124 11.20 -25.48 1.21
N ALA A 125 10.59 -25.00 0.12
CA ALA A 125 10.39 -25.75 -1.11
C ALA A 125 11.59 -25.70 -2.09
N GLU A 126 12.71 -25.10 -1.68
CA GLU A 126 13.93 -24.89 -2.48
C GLU A 126 13.68 -24.12 -3.80
N ILE A 127 12.71 -23.19 -3.80
CA ILE A 127 12.39 -22.34 -4.95
C ILE A 127 13.16 -21.01 -4.85
N PRO A 128 14.01 -20.67 -5.84
CA PRO A 128 14.68 -19.38 -5.89
C PRO A 128 13.66 -18.24 -5.96
N PHE A 129 13.86 -17.19 -5.16
CA PHE A 129 13.00 -16.03 -5.21
C PHE A 129 13.74 -14.70 -5.10
N ARG A 130 13.07 -13.64 -5.53
CA ARG A 130 13.48 -12.24 -5.36
C ARG A 130 12.35 -11.45 -4.72
N VAL A 131 12.70 -10.56 -3.80
CA VAL A 131 11.78 -9.52 -3.33
C VAL A 131 12.08 -8.24 -4.10
N VAL A 132 11.07 -7.69 -4.75
CA VAL A 132 11.10 -6.39 -5.43
C VAL A 132 10.27 -5.41 -4.59
N PRO A 133 10.91 -4.46 -3.88
CA PRO A 133 10.20 -3.50 -3.05
C PRO A 133 9.21 -2.67 -3.87
N GLY A 134 8.16 -2.21 -3.20
CA GLY A 134 7.16 -1.31 -3.77
C GLY A 134 6.96 -0.06 -2.93
N VAL A 135 6.27 0.92 -3.49
CA VAL A 135 5.88 2.12 -2.75
C VAL A 135 4.75 1.73 -1.78
N THR A 136 4.99 1.82 -0.47
CA THR A 136 3.95 1.50 0.53
C THR A 136 2.92 2.62 0.67
N ALA A 137 1.65 2.27 0.91
CA ALA A 137 0.55 3.23 1.01
C ALA A 137 0.71 4.23 2.16
N GLY A 138 1.31 3.82 3.28
CA GLY A 138 1.59 4.70 4.40
C GLY A 138 2.69 5.73 4.16
N ILE A 139 3.40 5.68 3.02
CA ILE A 139 4.35 6.72 2.60
C ILE A 139 3.89 7.35 1.30
N GLY A 140 3.86 6.58 0.21
CA GLY A 140 3.50 7.11 -1.11
C GLY A 140 2.03 7.50 -1.19
N GLY A 141 1.13 6.72 -0.58
CA GLY A 141 -0.29 7.06 -0.54
C GLY A 141 -0.55 8.35 0.25
N LEU A 142 0.10 8.54 1.40
CA LEU A 142 0.02 9.80 2.15
C LEU A 142 0.66 10.97 1.39
N ALA A 143 1.76 10.73 0.66
CA ALA A 143 2.37 11.73 -0.19
C ALA A 143 1.38 12.23 -1.26
N TYR A 144 0.57 11.37 -1.88
CA TYR A 144 -0.48 11.77 -2.83
C TYR A 144 -1.66 12.50 -2.17
N ALA A 145 -1.78 12.44 -0.84
CA ALA A 145 -2.75 13.22 -0.07
C ALA A 145 -2.17 14.53 0.47
N GLY A 146 -0.92 14.88 0.12
CA GLY A 146 -0.23 16.07 0.64
C GLY A 146 0.22 15.95 2.09
N ILE A 147 0.30 14.74 2.65
CA ILE A 147 0.67 14.49 4.05
C ILE A 147 2.04 13.80 4.09
N PRO A 148 3.11 14.49 4.48
CA PRO A 148 4.40 13.85 4.68
C PRO A 148 4.37 13.05 5.98
N VAL A 149 4.98 11.86 6.00
CA VAL A 149 5.08 11.05 7.23
C VAL A 149 6.01 11.65 8.29
N THR A 150 6.91 12.54 7.87
CA THR A 150 7.82 13.26 8.76
C THR A 150 8.00 14.70 8.29
N HIS A 151 8.20 15.62 9.23
CA HIS A 151 8.56 17.00 8.94
C HIS A 151 9.23 17.63 10.16
N ARG A 152 10.32 18.38 9.94
CA ARG A 152 11.02 19.10 11.01
C ARG A 152 10.07 20.11 11.66
N GLY A 153 9.73 19.92 12.93
CA GLY A 153 8.79 20.77 13.68
C GLY A 153 7.37 20.21 13.83
N PHE A 154 7.00 19.14 13.11
CA PHE A 154 5.71 18.45 13.28
C PHE A 154 5.88 16.99 13.72
N GLY A 155 6.99 16.35 13.34
CA GLY A 155 7.30 14.98 13.72
C GLY A 155 8.55 14.45 13.02
N THR A 156 9.52 13.95 13.78
CA THR A 156 10.76 13.34 13.25
C THR A 156 10.73 11.81 13.24
N THR A 157 9.64 11.23 13.74
CA THR A 157 9.41 9.79 13.84
C THR A 157 8.10 9.43 13.15
N ALA A 158 8.06 8.25 12.54
CA ALA A 158 6.88 7.66 11.95
C ALA A 158 6.77 6.20 12.39
N THR A 159 5.60 5.80 12.87
CA THR A 159 5.35 4.45 13.37
C THR A 159 4.23 3.82 12.56
N PHE A 160 4.53 2.67 11.96
CA PHE A 160 3.61 1.93 11.10
C PHE A 160 2.96 0.83 11.94
N VAL A 161 1.63 0.82 11.98
CA VAL A 161 0.86 -0.08 12.85
C VAL A 161 -0.23 -0.76 12.04
N THR A 162 -0.48 -2.05 12.29
CA THR A 162 -1.65 -2.73 11.75
C THR A 162 -2.84 -2.59 12.71
N GLY A 163 -3.98 -2.18 12.16
CA GLY A 163 -5.26 -2.12 12.87
C GLY A 163 -6.03 -3.44 12.86
N HIS A 164 -5.48 -4.50 12.28
CA HIS A 164 -6.06 -5.86 12.25
C HIS A 164 -5.02 -6.94 12.57
N ASP A 165 -5.42 -7.91 13.38
CA ASP A 165 -4.75 -9.18 13.62
C ASP A 165 -5.34 -10.30 12.73
N LYS A 166 -4.92 -11.55 12.95
CA LYS A 166 -5.42 -12.71 12.20
C LYS A 166 -6.92 -12.97 12.41
N ALA A 167 -7.52 -12.49 13.51
CA ALA A 167 -8.94 -12.64 13.85
C ALA A 167 -9.80 -11.44 13.41
N GLY A 168 -9.17 -10.38 12.88
CA GLY A 168 -9.84 -9.15 12.45
C GLY A 168 -10.06 -8.12 13.56
N GLY A 169 -9.49 -8.35 14.75
CA GLY A 169 -9.46 -7.39 15.86
C GLY A 169 -8.15 -6.60 15.88
N LEU A 170 -7.98 -5.69 16.83
CA LEU A 170 -6.67 -5.03 17.04
C LEU A 170 -5.65 -6.05 17.58
N PRO A 171 -4.37 -5.98 17.18
CA PRO A 171 -3.33 -6.83 17.76
C PRO A 171 -3.27 -6.64 19.29
N ALA A 172 -3.28 -7.75 20.01
CA ALA A 172 -3.32 -7.76 21.48
C ALA A 172 -2.04 -7.23 22.14
N ASP A 173 -0.94 -7.22 21.40
CA ASP A 173 0.41 -6.82 21.83
C ASP A 173 0.74 -5.34 21.57
N LEU A 174 -0.23 -4.54 21.11
CA LEU A 174 -0.02 -3.10 20.96
C LEU A 174 0.07 -2.40 22.32
N ASP A 175 1.24 -1.79 22.57
CA ASP A 175 1.47 -0.91 23.71
C ASP A 175 0.95 0.51 23.42
N TRP A 176 -0.30 0.76 23.82
CA TRP A 176 -0.98 2.04 23.62
C TRP A 176 -0.32 3.20 24.37
N ASP A 177 0.29 2.92 25.52
CA ASP A 177 1.00 3.91 26.33
C ASP A 177 2.24 4.41 25.59
N VAL A 178 2.99 3.51 24.95
CA VAL A 178 4.11 3.88 24.08
C VAL A 178 3.61 4.63 22.85
N LEU A 179 2.60 4.12 22.14
CA LEU A 179 2.06 4.77 20.94
C LEU A 179 1.54 6.18 21.22
N ALA A 180 0.90 6.41 22.37
CA ALA A 180 0.40 7.72 22.76
C ALA A 180 1.52 8.75 23.02
N ARG A 181 2.66 8.29 23.56
CA ARG A 181 3.83 9.12 23.88
C ARG A 181 4.76 9.37 22.70
N LEU A 182 4.74 8.51 21.68
CA LEU A 182 5.64 8.67 20.53
C LEU A 182 5.39 10.01 19.83
N PRO A 183 6.43 10.83 19.61
CA PRO A 183 6.30 12.02 18.81
C PRO A 183 6.03 11.64 17.34
N GLY A 184 5.51 12.58 16.57
CA GLY A 184 5.31 12.41 15.13
C GLY A 184 4.08 11.61 14.71
N ALA A 185 4.21 10.87 13.61
CA ALA A 185 3.07 10.28 12.90
C ALA A 185 2.85 8.82 13.26
N LEU A 186 1.63 8.46 13.66
CA LEU A 186 1.18 7.07 13.76
C LEU A 186 0.39 6.75 12.49
N VAL A 187 0.89 5.83 11.67
CA VAL A 187 0.29 5.43 10.39
C VAL A 187 -0.30 4.03 10.54
N PHE A 188 -1.62 3.96 10.57
CA PHE A 188 -2.37 2.73 10.75
C PHE A 188 -2.87 2.16 9.41
N TYR A 189 -2.56 0.89 9.18
CA TYR A 189 -3.02 0.07 8.06
C TYR A 189 -4.24 -0.73 8.49
N MET A 190 -5.17 -0.99 7.58
CA MET A 190 -6.37 -1.80 7.86
C MET A 190 -7.19 -1.28 9.05
N ALA A 191 -7.05 -0.03 9.45
CA ALA A 191 -7.63 0.47 10.71
C ALA A 191 -9.06 0.99 10.60
N LEU A 192 -9.65 1.07 9.40
CA LEU A 192 -10.94 1.75 9.23
C LEU A 192 -12.07 1.11 10.04
N GLY A 193 -12.08 -0.22 10.18
CA GLY A 193 -13.06 -0.93 10.99
C GLY A 193 -12.82 -0.84 12.50
N THR A 194 -11.61 -0.51 12.93
CA THR A 194 -11.18 -0.47 14.35
C THR A 194 -10.84 0.94 14.82
N ILE A 195 -11.09 1.97 13.99
CA ILE A 195 -10.69 3.36 14.24
C ILE A 195 -11.27 3.93 15.53
N GLY A 196 -12.50 3.57 15.89
CA GLY A 196 -13.12 3.99 17.15
C GLY A 196 -12.34 3.47 18.36
N THR A 197 -12.03 2.17 18.36
CA THR A 197 -11.22 1.57 19.42
C THR A 197 -9.79 2.11 19.44
N ILE A 198 -9.18 2.38 18.29
CA ILE A 198 -7.85 3.02 18.22
C ILE A 198 -7.89 4.40 18.89
N ALA A 199 -8.89 5.22 18.59
CA ALA A 199 -9.04 6.54 19.17
C ALA A 199 -9.25 6.48 20.68
N GLU A 200 -10.21 5.65 21.14
CA GLU A 200 -10.47 5.42 22.57
C GLU A 200 -9.21 5.00 23.33
N ARG A 201 -8.43 4.08 22.77
CA ARG A 201 -7.20 3.57 23.41
C ARG A 201 -6.09 4.62 23.45
N LEU A 202 -5.89 5.37 22.36
CA LEU A 202 -4.89 6.44 22.33
C LEU A 202 -5.25 7.58 23.28
N GLU A 203 -6.52 7.98 23.34
CA GLU A 203 -7.00 9.00 24.27
C GLU A 203 -6.88 8.54 25.73
N ALA A 204 -7.27 7.29 26.03
CA ALA A 204 -7.10 6.71 27.37
C ALA A 204 -5.64 6.64 27.80
N ALA A 205 -4.72 6.42 26.86
CA ALA A 205 -3.26 6.44 27.08
C ALA A 205 -2.66 7.87 27.11
N GLY A 206 -3.48 8.91 27.04
CA GLY A 206 -3.07 10.30 27.23
C GLY A 206 -2.77 11.08 25.95
N LYS A 207 -3.05 10.54 24.76
CA LYS A 207 -2.92 11.30 23.51
C LYS A 207 -4.02 12.36 23.42
N PRO A 208 -3.72 13.64 23.09
CA PRO A 208 -4.73 14.69 23.10
C PRO A 208 -5.91 14.40 22.14
N PRO A 209 -7.17 14.56 22.56
CA PRO A 209 -8.35 14.27 21.72
C PRO A 209 -8.41 15.10 20.43
N MET A 210 -7.82 16.30 20.45
CA MET A 210 -7.73 17.20 19.30
C MET A 210 -6.54 16.91 18.37
N THR A 211 -5.78 15.83 18.61
CA THR A 211 -4.69 15.42 17.71
C THR A 211 -5.28 15.20 16.31
N PRO A 212 -4.71 15.82 15.25
CA PRO A 212 -5.20 15.66 13.90
C PRO A 212 -5.15 14.21 13.41
N VAL A 213 -6.17 13.83 12.66
CA VAL A 213 -6.30 12.53 12.00
C VAL A 213 -6.67 12.77 10.55
N ALA A 214 -6.04 12.06 9.62
CA ALA A 214 -6.52 11.94 8.26
C ALA A 214 -6.79 10.48 7.89
N ILE A 215 -7.87 10.25 7.15
CA ILE A 215 -8.22 8.98 6.56
C ILE A 215 -8.12 9.15 5.05
N VAL A 216 -7.19 8.45 4.43
CA VAL A 216 -6.94 8.50 2.97
C VAL A 216 -7.40 7.19 2.37
N SER A 217 -8.54 7.24 1.67
CA SER A 217 -9.12 6.11 0.94
C SER A 217 -8.59 6.07 -0.48
N SER A 218 -8.39 4.86 -1.03
CA SER A 218 -7.97 4.63 -2.43
C SER A 218 -6.79 5.51 -2.89
N ALA A 219 -5.79 5.65 -2.00
CA ALA A 219 -4.68 6.57 -2.17
C ALA A 219 -3.97 6.37 -3.53
N SER A 220 -3.54 7.46 -4.16
CA SER A 220 -2.92 7.53 -5.50
C SER A 220 -3.82 7.14 -6.69
N THR A 221 -5.08 6.77 -6.47
CA THR A 221 -6.01 6.51 -7.58
C THR A 221 -6.91 7.72 -7.85
N GLU A 222 -7.60 7.72 -8.99
CA GLU A 222 -8.64 8.73 -9.29
C GLU A 222 -9.79 8.71 -8.27
N ALA A 223 -10.01 7.58 -7.59
CA ALA A 223 -11.01 7.44 -6.55
C ALA A 223 -10.50 7.87 -5.15
N GLN A 224 -9.33 8.51 -5.07
CA GLN A 224 -8.77 8.98 -3.80
C GLN A 224 -9.73 9.94 -3.11
N ASP A 225 -9.97 9.68 -1.82
CA ASP A 225 -10.76 10.55 -0.96
C ASP A 225 -10.03 10.76 0.37
N VAL A 226 -10.15 11.96 0.93
CA VAL A 226 -9.44 12.35 2.16
C VAL A 226 -10.39 13.00 3.13
N ILE A 227 -10.52 12.39 4.30
CA ILE A 227 -11.25 12.94 5.45
C ILE A 227 -10.22 13.44 6.47
N GLU A 228 -10.22 14.74 6.74
CA GLU A 228 -9.49 15.35 7.86
C GLU A 228 -10.42 15.49 9.07
N THR A 229 -9.95 15.04 10.23
CA THR A 229 -10.69 15.00 11.50
C THR A 229 -9.70 15.02 12.67
N ASN A 230 -10.11 14.57 13.85
CA ASN A 230 -9.26 14.40 15.03
C ASN A 230 -9.67 13.13 15.81
N LEU A 231 -8.89 12.74 16.81
CA LEU A 231 -9.15 11.52 17.60
C LEU A 231 -10.57 11.52 18.20
N ALA A 232 -11.00 12.64 18.77
CA ALA A 232 -12.32 12.75 19.40
C ALA A 232 -13.51 12.53 18.44
N HIS A 233 -13.30 12.75 17.12
CA HIS A 233 -14.37 12.74 16.13
C HIS A 233 -14.25 11.65 15.06
N CYS A 234 -13.08 11.05 14.87
CA CYS A 234 -12.81 10.19 13.72
C CYS A 234 -13.76 8.99 13.64
N ALA A 235 -14.16 8.42 14.77
CA ALA A 235 -15.11 7.30 14.82
C ALA A 235 -16.47 7.67 14.20
N ARG A 236 -16.98 8.86 14.52
CA ARG A 236 -18.24 9.37 13.96
C ARG A 236 -18.08 9.77 12.50
N ASP A 237 -16.97 10.44 12.18
CA ASP A 237 -16.74 10.98 10.84
C ASP A 237 -16.56 9.88 9.79
N VAL A 238 -15.96 8.74 10.13
CA VAL A 238 -15.86 7.59 9.22
C VAL A 238 -17.23 7.09 8.77
N VAL A 239 -18.22 7.07 9.66
CA VAL A 239 -19.60 6.67 9.34
C VAL A 239 -20.32 7.77 8.59
N ARG A 240 -20.28 9.00 9.14
CA ARG A 240 -21.01 10.17 8.59
C ARG A 240 -20.56 10.53 7.18
N LEU A 241 -19.26 10.46 6.91
CA LEU A 241 -18.65 10.81 5.64
C LEU A 241 -18.42 9.59 4.74
N GLN A 242 -18.86 8.40 5.18
CA GLN A 242 -18.85 7.16 4.41
C GLN A 242 -17.46 6.80 3.86
N ALA A 243 -16.44 6.83 4.74
CA ALA A 243 -15.07 6.50 4.35
C ALA A 243 -14.98 5.12 3.70
N LYS A 244 -14.20 5.01 2.62
CA LYS A 244 -14.13 3.80 1.78
C LYS A 244 -12.88 2.99 2.06
N ARG A 245 -12.94 1.69 1.75
CA ARG A 245 -11.76 0.80 1.77
C ARG A 245 -11.19 0.66 0.34
N PRO A 246 -9.88 0.42 0.20
CA PRO A 246 -8.85 0.42 1.24
C PRO A 246 -8.55 1.84 1.74
N ALA A 247 -8.12 1.97 3.00
CA ALA A 247 -7.75 3.26 3.59
C ALA A 247 -6.52 3.16 4.49
N ILE A 248 -5.73 4.24 4.50
CA ILE A 248 -4.68 4.50 5.49
C ILE A 248 -5.18 5.58 6.44
N VAL A 249 -4.97 5.36 7.74
CA VAL A 249 -5.27 6.34 8.77
C VAL A 249 -3.95 6.88 9.31
N VAL A 250 -3.78 8.19 9.36
CA VAL A 250 -2.61 8.83 9.96
C VAL A 250 -3.05 9.73 11.10
N VAL A 251 -2.40 9.59 12.25
CA VAL A 251 -2.63 10.40 13.46
C VAL A 251 -1.35 11.19 13.75
N GLY A 252 -1.46 12.51 13.85
CA GLY A 252 -0.34 13.37 14.21
C GLY A 252 -0.37 14.73 13.53
N GLU A 253 0.46 15.65 14.02
CA GLU A 253 0.47 17.05 13.58
C GLU A 253 0.82 17.21 12.09
N VAL A 254 1.53 16.25 11.49
CA VAL A 254 1.87 16.26 10.06
C VAL A 254 0.66 16.34 9.13
N VAL A 255 -0.53 15.93 9.60
CA VAL A 255 -1.79 16.04 8.84
C VAL A 255 -2.07 17.49 8.45
N ARG A 256 -1.74 18.46 9.32
CA ARG A 256 -1.98 19.89 9.06
C ARG A 256 -1.27 20.41 7.82
N LEU A 257 -0.19 19.76 7.41
CA LEU A 257 0.59 20.15 6.23
C LEU A 257 -0.18 19.91 4.93
N ARG A 258 -1.23 19.07 4.93
CA ARG A 258 -2.11 18.84 3.78
C ARG A 258 -2.69 20.13 3.22
N ALA A 259 -3.15 21.02 4.10
CA ALA A 259 -3.76 22.29 3.68
C ALA A 259 -2.81 23.14 2.82
N VAL A 260 -1.50 23.05 3.08
CA VAL A 260 -0.47 23.77 2.32
C VAL A 260 0.00 22.93 1.14
N ILE A 261 0.53 21.73 1.37
CA ILE A 261 1.13 20.90 0.31
C ILE A 261 0.08 20.53 -0.74
N GLY A 262 -1.11 20.09 -0.31
CA GLY A 262 -2.20 19.71 -1.21
C GLY A 262 -2.72 20.85 -2.07
N ALA A 263 -2.55 22.11 -1.65
CA ALA A 263 -2.92 23.27 -2.46
C ALA A 263 -1.95 23.51 -3.64
N TRP A 264 -0.71 23.00 -3.55
CA TRP A 264 0.33 23.21 -4.57
C TRP A 264 0.72 21.93 -5.32
N GLN A 265 0.40 20.77 -4.77
CA GLN A 265 0.77 19.48 -5.33
C GLN A 265 -0.04 19.19 -6.60
N GLN A 266 0.67 18.73 -7.63
CA GLN A 266 0.04 18.18 -8.82
C GLN A 266 -0.34 16.73 -8.54
N THR A 267 -1.63 16.45 -8.42
CA THR A 267 -2.17 15.08 -8.30
C THR A 267 -2.93 14.69 -9.57
N THR A 268 -3.11 13.39 -9.77
CA THR A 268 -3.92 12.80 -10.84
C THR A 268 -5.39 13.14 -10.61
N GLY A 269 -5.80 14.35 -10.98
CA GLY A 269 -7.14 14.88 -10.76
C GLY A 269 -7.12 16.26 -10.13
N GLN A 270 -7.25 17.27 -10.98
CA GLN A 270 -7.38 18.71 -10.69
C GLN A 270 -6.14 19.44 -10.17
N ASN A 271 -5.66 20.36 -11.00
CA ASN A 271 -4.70 21.39 -10.67
C ASN A 271 -5.47 22.66 -10.27
N PRO A 272 -5.37 23.17 -9.03
CA PRO A 272 -6.04 24.41 -8.63
C PRO A 272 -5.51 25.65 -9.38
N PHE A 273 -4.38 25.56 -10.09
CA PHE A 273 -3.82 26.67 -10.88
C PHE A 273 -4.42 26.83 -12.28
N SER A 274 -5.51 26.14 -12.61
CA SER A 274 -6.25 26.35 -13.86
C SER A 274 -7.02 27.69 -13.90
N THR A 275 -7.23 28.36 -12.76
CA THR A 275 -8.06 29.59 -12.70
C THR A 275 -7.36 30.83 -12.15
N ALA A 276 -6.04 30.80 -11.89
CA ALA A 276 -5.35 31.94 -11.28
C ALA A 276 -4.09 32.39 -12.04
N VAL A 277 -4.12 32.40 -13.39
CA VAL A 277 -3.27 33.28 -14.20
C VAL A 277 -4.02 33.65 -15.49
N SER A 278 -5.00 34.54 -15.39
CA SER A 278 -5.46 35.33 -16.54
C SER A 278 -5.97 36.69 -16.05
N ALA A 279 -5.16 37.72 -16.32
CA ALA A 279 -5.41 39.17 -16.22
C ALA A 279 -5.75 39.76 -14.84
#